data_AF-A0A6G0Y347-F1
#
_entry.id   AF-A0A6G0Y347-F1
#
_cell.length_a   1.000
_cell.length_b   1.000
_cell.length_c   1.000
_cell.angle_alpha   90.00
_cell.angle_beta   90.00
_cell.angle_gamma   90.00
#
_symmetry.space_group_name_H-M   'P 1'
#
loop_
_entity.id
_entity.type
_entity.pdbx_description
1 polymer ?
#
loop_
_entity_poly.entity_id
_entity_poly.type
_entity_poly.pdbx_seq_one_letter_code
_entity_poly.pdbx_strand_id
1 'polypeptide(L)'
;MNYNIISTTDVEPPEKRIRTLLLLNPKIELNINMAVIKYYHFGRQLINKAKVNAKENNLEKAYVYYTRFMTLFLETIKEHPDYKNVPIEERNLNYRALRKAFLKTENIKTKLLEQFRTQYKLHQEQNKVIIILI
;
A
#
# COMPACT_ATOMS: atom_id res chain seq x y z
N MET A 1 -9.20 6.29 -16.31
CA MET A 1 -8.11 7.02 -15.60
C MET A 1 -6.82 6.24 -15.82
N ASN A 2 -5.99 6.72 -16.75
CA ASN A 2 -4.66 6.17 -16.99
C ASN A 2 -3.73 6.69 -15.89
N TYR A 3 -3.35 5.81 -14.97
CA TYR A 3 -2.27 6.14 -14.04
C TYR A 3 -0.97 5.99 -14.80
N ASN A 4 -0.37 7.12 -15.17
CA ASN A 4 1.00 7.17 -15.65
C ASN A 4 1.89 6.49 -14.61
N ILE A 5 2.43 5.35 -15.01
CA ILE A 5 3.43 4.60 -14.28
C ILE A 5 4.69 5.46 -14.32
N ILE A 6 4.96 6.14 -13.21
CA ILE A 6 6.27 6.54 -12.68
C ILE A 6 7.33 6.86 -13.75
N SER A 7 7.63 8.15 -13.95
CA SER A 7 8.89 8.55 -14.59
C SER A 7 10.06 8.16 -13.66
N THR A 8 10.66 7.01 -13.94
CA THR A 8 11.81 6.43 -13.23
C THR A 8 13.12 7.12 -13.64
N THR A 9 13.32 8.37 -13.25
CA THR A 9 14.58 9.09 -13.52
C THR A 9 15.29 9.65 -12.28
N ASP A 10 14.83 9.33 -11.06
CA ASP A 10 15.58 9.66 -9.84
C ASP A 10 15.53 8.49 -8.85
N VAL A 11 16.68 7.87 -8.59
CA VAL A 11 16.78 6.72 -7.67
C VAL A 11 16.79 7.25 -6.24
N GLU A 12 15.60 7.43 -5.67
CA GLU A 12 15.42 7.90 -4.30
C GLU A 12 16.01 6.95 -3.25
N PRO A 13 16.41 7.45 -2.06
CA PRO A 13 16.73 6.59 -0.93
C PRO A 13 15.60 5.58 -0.64
N PRO A 14 15.93 4.32 -0.30
CA PRO A 14 14.95 3.24 -0.12
C PRO A 14 13.76 3.60 0.78
N GLU A 15 14.05 4.24 1.91
CA GLU A 15 13.06 4.65 2.89
C GLU A 15 12.16 5.78 2.37
N LYS A 16 12.71 6.70 1.54
CA LYS A 16 11.94 7.76 0.87
C LYS A 16 10.98 7.15 -0.14
N ARG A 17 11.44 6.19 -0.95
CA ARG A 17 10.58 5.50 -1.94
C ARG A 17 9.43 4.76 -1.28
N ILE A 18 9.66 4.06 -0.16
CA ILE A 18 8.57 3.44 0.63
C ILE A 18 7.56 4.48 1.13
N ARG A 19 8.03 5.65 1.59
CA ARG A 19 7.13 6.75 1.99
C ARG A 19 6.33 7.28 0.80
N THR A 20 6.96 7.45 -0.36
CA THR A 20 6.31 7.88 -1.59
C THR A 20 5.16 6.93 -1.97
N LEU A 21 5.35 5.61 -1.86
CA LEU A 21 4.27 4.63 -2.09
C LEU A 21 3.06 4.85 -1.17
N LEU A 22 3.28 5.29 0.07
CA LEU A 22 2.19 5.59 1.02
C LEU A 22 1.51 6.92 0.68
N LEU A 23 2.27 7.94 0.31
CA LEU A 23 1.75 9.28 -0.01
C LEU A 23 0.92 9.31 -1.30
N LEU A 24 1.24 8.43 -2.24
CA LEU A 24 0.50 8.31 -3.50
C LEU A 24 -0.87 7.62 -3.35
N ASN A 25 -1.17 7.04 -2.18
CA ASN A 25 -2.49 6.46 -1.95
C ASN A 25 -3.54 7.59 -1.84
N PRO A 26 -4.56 7.61 -2.72
CA PRO A 26 -5.61 8.62 -2.60
C PRO A 26 -6.33 8.44 -1.27
N LYS A 27 -6.54 9.54 -0.55
CA LYS A 27 -7.33 9.58 0.68
C LYS A 27 -8.70 8.97 0.39
N ILE A 28 -9.15 8.08 1.26
CA ILE A 28 -10.49 7.51 1.15
C ILE A 28 -11.45 8.52 1.78
N GLU A 29 -12.32 9.07 0.95
CA GLU A 29 -13.40 9.96 1.40
C GLU A 29 -14.64 9.13 1.70
N LEU A 30 -15.20 9.30 2.89
CA LEU A 30 -16.46 8.67 3.26
C LEU A 30 -17.61 9.49 2.71
N ASN A 31 -18.41 8.86 1.86
CA ASN A 31 -19.74 9.31 1.53
C ASN A 31 -20.74 8.81 2.59
N ILE A 32 -21.32 9.74 3.35
CA ILE A 32 -22.31 9.46 4.41
C ILE A 32 -23.63 8.88 3.89
N ASN A 33 -23.95 9.10 2.62
CA ASN A 33 -25.16 8.55 1.99
C ASN A 33 -24.93 7.10 1.52
N MET A 34 -23.71 6.59 1.63
CA MET A 34 -23.36 5.23 1.27
C MET A 34 -23.40 4.33 2.50
N ALA A 35 -24.14 3.23 2.41
CA ALA A 35 -24.17 2.24 3.50
C ALA A 35 -22.75 1.79 3.91
N VAL A 36 -22.47 1.80 5.21
CA VAL A 36 -21.15 1.47 5.79
C VAL A 36 -20.60 0.12 5.30
N ILE A 37 -21.49 -0.86 5.06
CA ILE A 37 -21.12 -2.20 4.59
C ILE A 37 -20.44 -2.19 3.21
N LYS A 38 -20.70 -1.18 2.37
CA LYS A 38 -20.04 -1.03 1.06
C LYS A 38 -18.53 -0.81 1.21
N TYR A 39 -18.08 -0.15 2.28
CA TYR A 39 -16.65 -0.02 2.59
C TYR A 39 -16.03 -1.35 3.02
N TYR A 40 -16.77 -2.22 3.71
CA TYR A 40 -16.33 -3.59 4.03
C TYR A 40 -16.14 -4.42 2.76
N HIS A 41 -17.06 -4.33 1.80
CA HIS A 41 -16.90 -4.98 0.50
C HIS A 41 -15.71 -4.41 -0.29
N PHE A 42 -15.55 -3.09 -0.31
CA PHE A 42 -14.37 -2.45 -0.91
C PHE A 42 -13.06 -2.92 -0.26
N GLY A 43 -13.04 -3.06 1.07
CA GLY A 43 -11.93 -3.63 1.82
C GLY A 43 -11.53 -5.03 1.34
N ARG A 44 -12.51 -5.91 1.10
CA ARG A 44 -12.25 -7.25 0.56
C ARG A 44 -11.66 -7.19 -0.85
N GLN A 45 -12.12 -6.25 -1.67
CA GLN A 45 -11.55 -6.02 -3.01
C GLN A 45 -10.08 -5.57 -2.92
N LEU A 46 -9.75 -4.66 -2.00
CA LEU A 46 -8.36 -4.23 -1.77
C LEU A 46 -7.47 -5.42 -1.40
N ILE A 47 -7.90 -6.27 -0.46
CA ILE A 47 -7.16 -7.48 -0.10
C ILE A 47 -6.96 -8.41 -1.29
N ASN A 48 -7.99 -8.61 -2.11
CA ASN A 48 -7.90 -9.48 -3.29
C ASN A 48 -6.91 -8.92 -4.31
N LYS A 49 -6.96 -7.62 -4.60
CA LYS A 49 -5.98 -6.94 -5.47
C LYS A 49 -4.56 -7.05 -4.91
N ALA A 50 -4.39 -6.87 -3.61
CA ALA A 50 -3.09 -7.01 -2.96
C ALA A 50 -2.52 -8.43 -3.10
N LYS A 51 -3.37 -9.46 -2.93
CA LYS A 51 -2.97 -10.87 -3.12
C LYS A 51 -2.57 -11.17 -4.56
N VAL A 52 -3.32 -10.67 -5.56
CA VAL A 52 -3.01 -10.87 -6.97
C VAL A 52 -1.64 -10.24 -7.30
N ASN A 53 -1.45 -8.98 -6.93
CA ASN A 53 -0.18 -8.28 -7.18
C ASN A 53 1.00 -8.95 -6.47
N ALA A 54 0.82 -9.46 -5.24
CA ALA A 54 1.86 -10.20 -4.55
C ALA A 54 2.22 -11.52 -5.25
N LYS A 55 1.24 -12.22 -5.84
CA LYS A 55 1.47 -13.45 -6.62
C LYS A 55 2.21 -13.15 -7.93
N GLU A 56 1.93 -12.02 -8.55
CA GLU A 56 2.59 -11.53 -9.77
C GLU A 56 3.95 -10.86 -9.48
N ASN A 57 4.45 -10.96 -8.24
CA ASN A 57 5.68 -10.31 -7.78
C ASN A 57 5.68 -8.77 -7.92
N ASN A 58 4.50 -8.15 -8.08
CA ASN A 58 4.32 -6.72 -8.04
C ASN A 58 4.17 -6.24 -6.58
N LEU A 59 5.29 -6.27 -5.87
CA LEU A 59 5.34 -6.01 -4.43
C LEU A 59 4.94 -4.57 -4.08
N GLU A 60 5.29 -3.58 -4.90
CA GLU A 60 4.92 -2.18 -4.69
C GLU A 60 3.40 -2.01 -4.70
N LYS A 61 2.71 -2.51 -5.74
CA LYS A 61 1.24 -2.43 -5.79
C LYS A 61 0.58 -3.25 -4.69
N ALA A 62 1.13 -4.42 -4.35
CA ALA A 62 0.63 -5.22 -3.24
C ALA A 62 0.71 -4.45 -1.91
N TYR A 63 1.84 -3.78 -1.65
CA TYR A 63 2.05 -2.93 -0.49
C TYR A 63 1.04 -1.78 -0.43
N VAL A 64 0.85 -1.09 -1.55
CA VAL A 64 -0.12 0.03 -1.68
C VAL A 64 -1.55 -0.43 -1.37
N TYR A 65 -1.98 -1.59 -1.88
CA TYR A 65 -3.33 -2.11 -1.60
C TYR A 65 -3.53 -2.56 -0.15
N TYR A 66 -2.53 -3.22 0.47
CA TYR A 66 -2.64 -3.62 1.87
C TYR A 66 -2.65 -2.40 2.81
N THR A 67 -1.79 -1.41 2.55
CA THR A 67 -1.74 -0.18 3.36
C THR A 67 -3.03 0.61 3.23
N ARG A 68 -3.60 0.74 2.02
CA ARG A 68 -4.91 1.36 1.80
C ARG A 68 -6.04 0.62 2.55
N PHE A 69 -6.01 -0.70 2.59
CA PHE A 69 -6.95 -1.49 3.40
C PHE A 69 -6.77 -1.19 4.90
N MET A 70 -5.53 -1.14 5.39
CA MET A 70 -5.27 -0.83 6.80
C MET A 70 -5.73 0.58 7.18
N THR A 71 -5.37 1.60 6.40
CA THR A 71 -5.82 2.98 6.62
C THR A 71 -7.35 3.08 6.65
N LEU A 72 -8.05 2.41 5.72
CA LEU A 72 -9.52 2.41 5.72
C LEU A 72 -10.08 1.95 7.06
N PHE A 73 -9.60 0.82 7.61
CA PHE A 73 -10.23 0.22 8.78
C PHE A 73 -9.64 0.63 10.12
N LEU A 74 -8.43 1.17 10.17
CA LEU A 74 -7.80 1.67 11.40
C LEU A 74 -8.09 3.15 11.63
N GLU A 75 -8.26 3.92 10.55
CA GLU A 75 -8.33 5.37 10.62
C GLU A 75 -9.63 5.91 10.04
N THR A 76 -9.99 5.52 8.81
CA THR A 76 -11.05 6.23 8.08
C THR A 76 -12.46 5.81 8.52
N ILE A 77 -12.75 4.51 8.57
CA ILE A 77 -14.12 3.98 8.69
C ILE A 77 -14.80 4.33 10.02
N LYS A 78 -14.00 4.56 11.07
CA LYS A 78 -14.50 4.92 12.40
C LYS A 78 -15.24 6.26 12.43
N GLU A 79 -14.98 7.12 11.43
CA GLU A 79 -15.63 8.42 11.25
C GLU A 79 -17.01 8.30 10.55
N HIS A 80 -17.38 7.11 10.05
CA HIS A 80 -18.68 6.91 9.42
C HIS A 80 -19.80 6.91 10.48
N PRO A 81 -20.91 7.64 10.29
CA PRO A 81 -21.98 7.73 11.30
C PRO A 81 -22.57 6.37 11.69
N ASP A 82 -22.73 5.48 10.71
CA ASP A 82 -23.22 4.11 10.92
C ASP A 82 -22.17 3.08 11.33
N TYR A 83 -20.91 3.48 11.60
CA TYR A 83 -19.85 2.52 11.95
C TYR A 83 -20.21 1.64 13.16
N LYS A 84 -20.84 2.25 14.17
CA LYS A 84 -21.31 1.53 15.37
C LYS A 84 -22.37 0.46 15.07
N ASN A 85 -23.12 0.63 13.97
CA ASN A 85 -24.21 -0.24 13.55
C ASN A 85 -23.72 -1.44 12.71
N VAL A 86 -22.42 -1.53 12.41
CA VAL A 86 -21.86 -2.68 11.67
C VAL A 86 -22.03 -3.97 12.49
N PRO A 87 -22.53 -5.07 11.91
CA PRO A 87 -22.65 -6.36 12.58
C PRO A 87 -21.33 -6.83 13.21
N ILE A 88 -21.44 -7.49 14.36
CA ILE A 88 -20.25 -7.94 15.10
C ILE A 88 -19.48 -9.02 14.32
N GLU A 89 -20.15 -9.87 13.55
CA GLU A 89 -19.47 -10.88 12.72
C GLU A 89 -18.59 -10.22 11.65
N GLU A 90 -19.10 -9.16 11.02
CA GLU A 90 -18.38 -8.37 10.01
C GLU A 90 -17.17 -7.67 10.61
N ARG A 91 -17.31 -7.07 11.79
CA ARG A 91 -16.18 -6.48 12.53
C ARG A 91 -15.11 -7.53 12.86
N ASN A 92 -15.53 -8.69 13.35
CA ASN A 92 -14.62 -9.79 13.71
C ASN A 92 -13.88 -10.37 12.49
N LEU A 93 -14.57 -10.50 11.35
CA LEU A 93 -13.96 -10.93 10.10
C LEU A 93 -12.91 -9.90 9.63
N ASN A 94 -13.26 -8.62 9.66
CA ASN A 94 -12.36 -7.53 9.28
C ASN A 94 -11.13 -7.46 10.19
N TYR A 95 -11.31 -7.63 11.51
CA TYR A 95 -10.20 -7.63 12.46
C TYR A 95 -9.21 -8.79 12.22
N ARG A 96 -9.72 -9.98 11.89
CA ARG A 96 -8.87 -11.11 11.46
C ARG A 96 -8.13 -10.80 10.16
N ALA A 97 -8.76 -10.09 9.23
CA ALA A 97 -8.13 -9.65 7.99
C ALA A 97 -7.04 -8.60 8.22
N LEU A 98 -7.25 -7.65 9.13
CA LEU A 98 -6.24 -6.66 9.57
C LEU A 98 -4.99 -7.33 10.10
N ARG A 99 -5.11 -8.28 11.03
CA ARG A 99 -3.95 -9.03 11.56
C ARG A 99 -3.12 -9.68 10.44
N LYS A 100 -3.80 -10.31 9.47
CA LYS A 100 -3.12 -10.92 8.31
C LYS A 100 -2.49 -9.87 7.39
N ALA A 101 -3.16 -8.73 7.18
CA ALA A 101 -2.66 -7.64 6.35
C ALA A 101 -1.40 -7.00 6.94
N PHE A 102 -1.35 -6.80 8.26
CA PHE A 102 -0.16 -6.30 8.96
C PHE A 102 1.06 -7.19 8.70
N LEU A 103 0.95 -8.48 9.00
CA LEU A 103 2.06 -9.43 8.81
C LEU A 103 2.56 -9.46 7.36
N LYS A 104 1.64 -9.43 6.40
CA LYS A 104 1.99 -9.39 4.97
C LYS A 104 2.66 -8.09 4.56
N THR A 105 2.16 -6.96 5.07
CA THR A 105 2.69 -5.65 4.73
C THR A 105 4.11 -5.49 5.24
N GLU A 106 4.41 -5.93 6.46
CA GLU A 106 5.77 -5.92 7.01
C GLU A 106 6.72 -6.79 6.18
N ASN A 107 6.32 -8.01 5.81
CA ASN A 107 7.15 -8.86 4.95
C ASN A 107 7.43 -8.22 3.58
N ILE A 108 6.41 -7.63 2.96
CA ILE A 108 6.56 -6.96 1.66
C ILE A 108 7.47 -5.74 1.80
N LYS A 109 7.31 -4.93 2.85
CA LYS A 109 8.13 -3.76 3.13
C LYS A 109 9.60 -4.11 3.24
N THR A 110 9.94 -5.19 3.96
CA THR A 110 11.32 -5.68 4.07
C THR A 110 11.90 -6.00 2.70
N LYS A 111 11.17 -6.77 1.88
CA LYS A 111 11.61 -7.13 0.53
C LYS A 111 11.79 -5.91 -0.38
N LEU A 112 10.87 -4.94 -0.32
CA LEU A 112 10.98 -3.70 -1.08
C LEU A 112 12.19 -2.88 -0.65
N LEU A 113 12.46 -2.77 0.66
CA LEU A 113 13.64 -2.08 1.16
C LEU A 113 14.94 -2.74 0.67
N GLU A 114 15.02 -4.06 0.68
CA GLU A 114 16.16 -4.80 0.12
C GLU A 114 16.34 -4.52 -1.38
N GLN A 115 15.25 -4.62 -2.16
CA GLN A 115 15.26 -4.33 -3.60
C GLN A 115 15.70 -2.90 -3.89
N PHE A 116 15.15 -1.92 -3.17
CA PHE A 116 15.47 -0.51 -3.35
C PHE A 116 16.90 -0.20 -2.91
N ARG A 117 17.42 -0.83 -1.85
CA ARG A 117 18.83 -0.70 -1.44
C ARG A 117 19.78 -1.16 -2.53
N THR A 118 19.50 -2.31 -3.14
CA THR A 118 20.30 -2.82 -4.26
C THR A 118 20.26 -1.87 -5.46
N GLN A 119 19.08 -1.42 -5.86
CA GLN A 119 18.91 -0.46 -6.97
C GLN A 119 19.62 0.87 -6.69
N TYR A 120 19.50 1.39 -5.47
CA TYR A 120 20.14 2.63 -5.05
C TYR A 120 21.67 2.51 -5.10
N LYS A 121 22.24 1.44 -4.56
CA LYS A 121 23.70 1.20 -4.61
C LYS A 121 24.23 1.12 -6.04
N LEU A 122 23.58 0.33 -6.90
CA LEU A 122 23.97 0.20 -8.31
C LEU A 122 23.99 1.55 -9.03
N HIS A 123 22.97 2.38 -8.81
CA HIS A 123 22.92 3.72 -9.39
C HIS A 123 24.03 4.64 -8.87
N GLN A 124 24.33 4.59 -7.57
CA GLN A 124 25.44 5.36 -6.98
C GLN A 124 26.80 4.92 -7.54
N GLU A 125 27.01 3.63 -7.78
CA GLU A 125 28.24 3.10 -8.38
C GLU A 125 28.39 3.52 -9.85
N GLN A 126 27.32 3.41 -10.65
CA GLN A 126 27.32 3.84 -12.04
C GLN A 126 27.61 5.34 -12.18
N ASN A 127 27.04 6.18 -11.32
CA ASN A 127 27.30 7.62 -11.34
C ASN A 127 28.75 7.96 -10.96
N LYS A 128 29.38 7.20 -10.05
CA LYS A 128 30.80 7.37 -9.73
C LYS A 128 31.70 7.01 -10.90
N VAL A 129 31.40 5.94 -11.63
CA VAL A 129 32.19 5.52 -12.81
C VAL A 129 32.12 6.56 -13.92
N ILE A 130 30.95 7.15 -14.18
CA ILE A 130 30.78 8.20 -15.19
C ILE A 130 31.62 9.45 -14.84
N ILE A 131 31.65 9.87 -13.58
CA ILE A 131 32.42 11.05 -13.14
C ILE A 131 33.94 10.83 -13.26
N ILE A 132 34.42 9.59 -13.13
CA ILE A 132 35.86 9.29 -13.22
C ILE A 132 36.36 9.23 -14.68
N LEU A 133 35.45 9.07 -15.65
CA LEU A 133 35.78 8.94 -17.08
C LEU A 133 35.66 10.27 -17.86
N ILE A 134 35.38 11.39 -17.19
CA ILE A 134 35.25 12.75 -17.75
C ILE A 134 36.34 13.63 -17.15
#